data_AF-A0A818DY96-F1
#
_entry.id   AF-A0A818DY96-F1
#
_cell.length_a   1.000
_cell.length_b   1.000
_cell.length_c   1.000
_cell.angle_alpha   90.00
_cell.angle_beta   90.00
_cell.angle_gamma   90.00
#
_symmetry.space_group_name_H-M   'P 1'
#
loop_
_entity.id
_entity.type
_entity.pdbx_description
1 polymer ?
#
loop_
_entity_poly.entity_id
_entity_poly.type
_entity_poly.pdbx_seq_one_letter_code
_entity_poly.pdbx_strand_id
1 'polypeptide(L)'
;MNHVEAKNDINKLRPTVLTRAYTGKPARGIQTAITDFFRASENKEKVILPWQIQSQLVLPLCKFAAETKQVDFMQLWAGQNYARCENQSAAAIVNQVIEQARDVLKY
;
A
#
# COMPACT_ATOMS: atom_id res chain seq x y z
N MET A 1 21.44 -13.21 -3.07
CA MET A 1 21.12 -12.14 -2.11
C MET A 1 20.38 -12.82 -0.95
N ASN A 2 21.00 -12.91 0.21
CA ASN A 2 20.54 -13.77 1.30
C ASN A 2 19.32 -13.16 2.02
N HIS A 3 18.34 -13.99 2.38
CA HIS A 3 17.09 -13.60 3.07
C HIS A 3 17.28 -12.81 4.38
N VAL A 4 18.50 -12.77 4.91
CA VAL A 4 18.86 -12.06 6.15
C VAL A 4 19.09 -10.57 5.91
N GLU A 5 19.52 -10.14 4.72
CA GLU A 5 19.83 -8.72 4.45
C GLU A 5 18.59 -7.84 4.25
N ALA A 6 17.44 -8.41 3.88
CA ALA A 6 16.19 -7.65 3.67
C ALA A 6 15.57 -7.11 4.96
N LYS A 7 15.95 -7.65 6.13
CA LYS A 7 15.38 -7.25 7.44
C LYS A 7 15.99 -5.96 8.01
N ASN A 8 17.11 -5.47 7.48
CA ASN A 8 17.84 -4.32 8.03
C ASN A 8 17.54 -2.97 7.34
N ASP A 9 16.60 -2.91 6.40
CA ASP A 9 16.22 -1.68 5.69
C ASP A 9 14.96 -1.02 6.28
N ILE A 10 14.82 -1.03 7.61
CA ILE A 10 13.68 -0.36 8.30
C ILE A 10 13.58 1.14 7.97
N ASN A 11 14.69 1.76 7.56
CA ASN A 11 14.76 3.16 7.10
C ASN A 11 14.33 3.36 5.63
N LYS A 12 14.10 2.30 4.85
CA LYS A 12 13.58 2.39 3.46
C LYS A 12 12.08 2.12 3.34
N LEU A 13 11.43 1.66 4.41
CA LEU A 13 9.99 1.40 4.40
C LEU A 13 9.22 2.69 4.61
N ARG A 14 8.28 2.97 3.72
CA ARG A 14 7.37 4.12 3.83
C ARG A 14 6.20 3.75 4.73
N PRO A 15 5.70 4.67 5.57
CA PRO A 15 4.54 4.38 6.41
C PRO A 15 3.31 4.15 5.53
N THR A 16 2.31 3.45 6.08
CA THR A 16 0.97 3.42 5.48
C THR A 16 0.10 4.53 6.05
N VAL A 17 -0.74 5.13 5.20
CA VAL A 17 -1.64 6.22 5.55
C VAL A 17 -3.07 5.85 5.18
N LEU A 18 -4.05 6.33 5.94
CA LEU A 18 -5.44 6.38 5.48
C LEU A 18 -5.60 7.61 4.60
N THR A 19 -6.23 7.44 3.45
CA THR A 19 -6.41 8.52 2.46
C THR A 19 -7.66 8.31 1.64
N ARG A 20 -8.27 9.41 1.19
CA ARG A 20 -9.32 9.42 0.17
C ARG A 20 -8.80 9.79 -1.23
N ALA A 21 -7.51 10.14 -1.33
CA ALA A 21 -6.90 10.76 -2.50
C ALA A 21 -7.09 10.00 -3.82
N TYR A 22 -7.23 8.68 -3.77
CA TYR A 22 -7.32 7.85 -4.98
C TYR A 22 -8.75 7.58 -5.43
N THR A 23 -9.67 7.36 -4.49
CA THR A 23 -10.99 6.81 -4.80
C THR A 23 -12.14 7.68 -4.32
N GLY A 24 -11.88 8.68 -3.48
CA GLY A 24 -12.90 9.47 -2.78
C GLY A 24 -13.41 8.83 -1.49
N LYS A 25 -13.07 7.55 -1.22
CA LYS A 25 -13.36 6.82 0.03
C LYS A 25 -12.08 6.54 0.83
N PRO A 26 -12.15 6.43 2.17
CA PRO A 26 -11.00 6.04 2.97
C PRO A 26 -10.46 4.67 2.55
N ALA A 27 -9.16 4.63 2.26
CA ALA A 27 -8.41 3.42 1.97
C ALA A 27 -7.01 3.51 2.58
N ARG A 28 -6.36 2.37 2.86
CA ARG A 28 -5.00 2.33 3.41
C ARG A 28 -3.99 1.95 2.33
N GLY A 29 -2.99 2.79 2.14
CA GLY A 29 -1.88 2.52 1.24
C GLY A 29 -0.56 3.05 1.77
N ILE A 30 0.54 2.63 1.15
CA ILE A 30 1.87 3.19 1.37
C ILE A 30 1.84 4.67 0.98
N GLN A 31 2.50 5.52 1.76
CA GLN A 31 2.59 6.96 1.51
C GLN A 31 3.29 7.24 0.16
N THR A 32 2.70 8.13 -0.64
CA THR A 32 3.20 8.57 -1.94
C THR A 32 3.06 10.08 -2.10
N ALA A 33 3.63 10.64 -3.18
CA ALA A 33 3.48 12.05 -3.51
C ALA A 33 2.00 12.46 -3.72
N ILE A 34 1.16 11.56 -4.26
CA ILE A 34 -0.28 11.80 -4.37
C ILE A 34 -0.91 11.95 -2.98
N THR A 35 -0.63 11.03 -2.05
CA THR A 35 -1.22 11.12 -0.71
C THR A 35 -0.74 12.35 0.05
N ASP A 36 0.53 12.73 -0.14
CA ASP A 36 1.12 13.91 0.50
C ASP A 36 0.54 15.20 -0.06
N PHE A 37 0.31 15.25 -1.37
CA PHE A 37 -0.32 16.39 -2.01
C PHE A 37 -1.68 16.70 -1.39
N PHE A 38 -2.55 15.70 -1.25
CA PHE A 38 -3.89 15.90 -0.69
C PHE A 38 -3.88 16.11 0.83
N ARG A 39 -2.91 15.55 1.56
CA ARG A 39 -2.74 15.75 3.01
C ARG A 39 -2.10 17.08 3.41
N ALA A 40 -1.44 17.79 2.49
CA ALA A 40 -0.63 18.97 2.81
C ALA A 40 -1.43 20.11 3.47
N SER A 41 -2.76 20.17 3.31
CA SER A 41 -3.63 21.09 4.06
C SER A 41 -5.07 20.58 4.12
N GLU A 42 -5.84 21.04 5.11
CA GLU A 42 -7.27 20.72 5.21
C GLU A 42 -8.05 21.13 3.96
N ASN A 43 -7.67 22.24 3.33
CA ASN A 43 -8.32 22.71 2.10
C ASN A 43 -8.12 21.72 0.95
N LYS A 44 -6.97 21.04 0.88
CA LYS A 44 -6.71 20.04 -0.15
C LYS A 44 -7.46 18.73 0.10
N GLU A 45 -7.66 18.34 1.36
CA GLU A 45 -8.52 17.18 1.68
C GLU A 45 -9.99 17.47 1.34
N LYS A 46 -10.46 18.71 1.55
CA LYS A 46 -11.85 19.13 1.24
C LYS A 46 -12.17 19.13 -0.26
N VAL A 47 -11.18 19.26 -1.15
CA VAL A 47 -11.40 19.21 -2.60
C VAL A 47 -11.38 17.79 -3.18
N ILE A 48 -11.12 16.77 -2.35
CA ILE A 48 -11.21 15.38 -2.79
C ILE A 48 -12.66 15.08 -3.19
N LEU A 49 -12.83 14.66 -4.44
CA LEU A 49 -14.14 14.41 -5.02
C LEU A 49 -14.80 13.18 -4.37
N PRO A 50 -16.14 13.05 -4.49
CA PRO A 50 -16.83 11.85 -4.08
C PRO A 50 -16.32 10.59 -4.76
N TRP A 51 -16.74 9.46 -4.21
CA TRP A 51 -16.42 8.15 -4.75
C TRP A 51 -16.75 8.03 -6.24
N GLN A 52 -15.98 7.21 -6.95
CA GLN A 52 -15.93 7.08 -8.42
C GLN A 52 -15.45 8.33 -9.17
N ILE A 53 -15.92 9.54 -8.84
CA ILE A 53 -15.48 10.77 -9.51
C ILE A 53 -13.98 11.02 -9.25
N GLN A 54 -13.54 10.89 -8.00
CA GLN A 54 -12.11 11.01 -7.67
C GLN A 54 -11.27 9.95 -8.39
N SER A 55 -11.81 8.73 -8.55
CA SER A 55 -11.12 7.66 -9.24
C SER A 55 -10.94 7.97 -10.73
N GLN A 56 -11.95 8.54 -11.38
CA GLN A 56 -11.86 8.97 -12.78
C GLN A 56 -10.79 10.06 -12.97
N LEU A 57 -10.64 10.97 -12.01
CA LEU A 57 -9.61 12.00 -12.03
C LEU A 57 -8.19 11.43 -11.92
N VAL A 58 -7.97 10.49 -11.00
CA VAL A 58 -6.61 10.07 -10.60
C VAL A 58 -6.10 8.83 -11.37
N LEU A 59 -7.00 7.94 -11.83
CA LEU A 59 -6.59 6.69 -12.50
C LEU A 59 -5.72 6.88 -13.75
N PRO A 60 -5.96 7.86 -14.66
CA PRO A 60 -5.11 8.05 -15.83
C PRO A 60 -3.64 8.31 -15.44
N LEU A 61 -3.41 9.16 -14.44
CA LEU A 61 -2.08 9.42 -13.89
C LEU A 61 -1.46 8.14 -13.31
N CYS A 62 -2.21 7.39 -12.50
CA CYS A 62 -1.71 6.17 -11.89
C CYS A 62 -1.36 5.07 -12.91
N LYS A 63 -2.12 4.95 -14.00
CA LYS A 63 -1.82 4.02 -15.10
C LYS A 63 -0.52 4.38 -15.79
N PHE A 64 -0.37 5.64 -16.20
CA PHE A 64 0.87 6.12 -16.80
C PHE A 64 2.07 5.96 -15.87
N ALA A 65 1.88 6.24 -14.57
CA ALA A 65 2.90 6.03 -13.56
C ALA A 65 3.32 4.55 -13.46
N ALA A 66 2.36 3.62 -13.48
CA ALA A 66 2.63 2.18 -13.46
C ALA A 66 3.47 1.73 -14.67
N GLU A 67 3.09 2.18 -15.87
CA GLU A 67 3.81 1.88 -17.12
C GLU A 67 5.24 2.45 -17.12
N THR A 68 5.41 3.65 -16.57
CA THR A 68 6.71 4.36 -16.50
C THR A 68 7.50 4.08 -15.22
N LYS A 69 7.02 3.16 -14.37
CA LYS A 69 7.65 2.79 -13.09
C LYS A 69 7.84 3.96 -12.11
N GLN A 70 6.96 4.96 -12.16
CA GLN A 70 6.96 6.10 -11.25
C GLN A 70 6.14 5.81 -9.98
N VAL A 71 6.77 5.12 -9.02
CA VAL A 71 6.13 4.57 -7.83
C VAL A 71 5.37 5.62 -6.99
N ASP A 72 5.84 6.87 -6.93
CA ASP A 72 5.21 7.94 -6.13
C ASP A 72 3.88 8.46 -6.69
N PHE A 73 3.50 8.00 -7.88
CA PHE A 73 2.21 8.33 -8.51
C PHE A 73 1.34 7.08 -8.71
N MET A 74 1.67 5.96 -8.06
CA MET A 74 0.90 4.71 -8.09
C MET A 74 -0.06 4.59 -6.90
N GLN A 75 -1.09 3.74 -7.05
CA GLN A 75 -1.97 3.31 -5.96
C GLN A 75 -1.35 2.13 -5.21
N LEU A 76 -0.53 2.41 -4.19
CA LEU A 76 0.20 1.38 -3.44
C LEU A 76 -0.61 0.87 -2.23
N TRP A 77 -1.64 0.07 -2.48
CA TRP A 77 -2.47 -0.49 -1.39
C TRP A 77 -1.69 -1.47 -0.53
N ALA A 78 -1.73 -1.28 0.79
CA ALA A 78 -1.02 -2.13 1.73
C ALA A 78 -1.59 -2.01 3.15
N GLY A 79 -1.57 -3.13 3.88
CA GLY A 79 -1.81 -3.13 5.32
C GLY A 79 -0.64 -2.56 6.11
N GLN A 80 -0.82 -2.36 7.42
CA GLN A 80 0.23 -1.77 8.28
C GLN A 80 1.50 -2.62 8.35
N ASN A 81 1.39 -3.93 8.13
CA ASN A 81 2.49 -4.88 8.29
C ASN A 81 3.06 -5.38 6.95
N TYR A 82 2.94 -4.58 5.89
CA TYR A 82 3.37 -4.98 4.53
C TYR A 82 4.86 -5.29 4.44
N ALA A 83 5.67 -4.76 5.37
CA ALA A 83 7.10 -5.07 5.49
C ALA A 83 7.39 -6.56 5.71
N ARG A 84 6.41 -7.35 6.15
CA ARG A 84 6.51 -8.80 6.34
C ARG A 84 6.03 -9.61 5.14
N CYS A 85 5.68 -8.98 4.03
CA CYS A 85 5.34 -9.70 2.81
C CYS A 85 6.56 -10.47 2.28
N GLU A 86 6.32 -11.71 1.88
CA GLU A 86 7.35 -12.61 1.37
C GLU A 86 7.06 -12.95 -0.10
N ASN A 87 8.11 -13.09 -0.91
CA ASN A 87 7.98 -13.50 -2.29
C ASN A 87 7.89 -15.03 -2.37
N GLN A 88 6.68 -15.57 -2.28
CA GLN A 88 6.38 -16.99 -2.34
C GLN A 88 5.11 -17.24 -3.16
N SER A 89 4.87 -18.50 -3.55
CA SER A 89 3.59 -18.87 -4.19
C SER A 89 2.44 -18.73 -3.20
N ALA A 90 1.25 -18.41 -3.70
CA ALA A 90 0.05 -18.30 -2.86
C ALA A 90 -0.22 -19.61 -2.07
N ALA A 91 0.00 -20.76 -2.70
CA ALA A 91 -0.16 -22.07 -2.06
C ALA A 91 0.82 -22.27 -0.90
N ALA A 92 2.09 -21.88 -1.06
CA ALA A 92 3.09 -21.97 0.00
C ALA A 92 2.73 -21.07 1.19
N ILE A 93 2.31 -19.83 0.93
CA ILE A 93 1.87 -18.89 1.98
C ILE A 93 0.67 -19.45 2.75
N VAL A 94 -0.35 -19.94 2.05
CA VAL A 94 -1.55 -20.51 2.70
C VAL A 94 -1.18 -21.70 3.58
N ASN A 95 -0.37 -22.63 3.07
CA ASN A 95 0.08 -23.79 3.85
C ASN A 95 0.90 -23.36 5.07
N GLN A 96 1.81 -22.40 4.92
CA GLN A 96 2.60 -21.86 6.02
C GLN A 96 1.70 -21.25 7.11
N VAL A 97 0.68 -20.47 6.73
CA VAL A 97 -0.28 -19.88 7.67
C VAL A 97 -1.08 -20.98 8.39
N ILE A 98 -1.49 -22.04 7.69
CA ILE A 98 -2.20 -23.18 8.30
C ILE A 98 -1.33 -23.89 9.33
N GLU A 99 -0.07 -24.19 9.01
CA GLU A 99 0.84 -24.84 9.98
C GLU A 99 1.11 -23.94 11.19
N GLN A 100 1.39 -22.65 10.95
CA GLN A 100 1.56 -21.67 12.03
C GLN A 100 0.33 -21.59 12.94
N ALA A 101 -0.88 -21.60 12.36
CA ALA A 101 -2.12 -21.58 13.14
C ALA A 101 -2.30 -22.86 13.97
N ARG A 102 -1.99 -24.03 13.41
CA ARG A 102 -2.03 -25.31 14.16
C ARG A 102 -1.05 -25.30 15.32
N ASP A 103 0.16 -24.79 15.10
CA ASP A 103 1.18 -24.75 16.15
C ASP A 103 0.81 -23.80 17.30
N VAL A 104 0.11 -22.69 17.02
CA VAL A 104 -0.47 -21.81 18.05
C VAL A 104 -1.58 -22.51 18.83
N LEU A 105 -2.37 -23.37 18.20
CA LEU A 105 -3.49 -24.10 18.81
C LEU A 105 -3.09 -25.40 19.54
N LYS A 106 -1.84 -25.88 19.40
CA LYS A 106 -1.34 -27.10 20.07
C LYS A 106 -0.95 -26.88 21.54
N TYR A 107 -1.24 -25.72 22.10
CA TYR A 107 -1.16 -25.42 23.53
C TYR A 107 -2.55 -25.45 24.17
#